data_AF-A0A7Y4LYX0-F1
#
_entry.id   AF-A0A7Y4LYX0-F1
#
_cell.length_a   1.000
_cell.length_b   1.000
_cell.length_c   1.000
_cell.angle_alpha   90.00
_cell.angle_beta   90.00
_cell.angle_gamma   90.00
#
_symmetry.space_group_name_H-M   'P 1'
#
loop_
_entity.id
_entity.type
_entity.pdbx_description
1 polymer ?
#
loop_
_entity_poly.entity_id
_entity_poly.type
_entity_poly.pdbx_seq_one_letter_code
_entity_poly.pdbx_strand_id
1 'polypeptide(L)' 'MIDEKLARLRTHRKNIDRYRRLLKTRLTELEHQYIEKRLAEEQSALERLAAATFPLTFQAPAQHPHRSEPPISSAA' A
#
# COMPACT_ATOMS: atom_id res chain seq x y z
N MET A 1 12.28 13.73 -10.95
CA MET A 1 13.19 12.57 -10.83
C MET A 1 13.30 12.07 -9.38
N ILE A 2 12.42 11.21 -8.87
CA ILE A 2 12.38 10.78 -7.44
C ILE A 2 11.97 11.88 -6.44
N ASP A 3 12.66 13.02 -6.35
CA ASP A 3 12.29 14.10 -5.40
C ASP A 3 10.86 14.61 -5.60
N GLU A 4 10.45 14.74 -6.85
CA GLU A 4 9.10 15.07 -7.25
C GLU A 4 8.08 13.98 -6.84
N LYS A 5 8.43 12.70 -6.99
CA LYS A 5 7.58 11.59 -6.54
C LYS A 5 7.44 11.60 -5.01
N LEU A 6 8.53 11.86 -4.29
CA LEU A 6 8.53 12.00 -2.84
C LEU A 6 7.72 13.22 -2.38
N ALA A 7 7.83 14.35 -3.09
CA ALA A 7 7.03 15.53 -2.83
C ALA A 7 5.52 15.25 -3.00
N ARG A 8 5.14 14.54 -4.07
CA ARG A 8 3.76 14.10 -4.31
C ARG A 8 3.27 13.13 -3.23
N LEU A 9 4.07 12.14 -2.82
CA LEU A 9 3.74 11.23 -1.71
C LEU A 9 3.47 12.00 -0.40
N ARG A 10 4.33 12.98 -0.07
CA ARG A 10 4.14 13.84 1.10
C ARG A 10 2.85 14.66 0.99
N THR A 11 2.54 15.20 -0.19
CA THR A 11 1.30 15.95 -0.43
C THR A 11 0.06 15.09 -0.25
N HIS A 12 0.00 13.91 -0.85
CA HIS A 12 -1.13 12.98 -0.67
C HIS A 12 -1.34 12.63 0.81
N ARG A 13 -0.26 12.36 1.55
CA ARG A 13 -0.36 12.08 2.99
C ARG A 13 -0.90 13.27 3.80
N LYS A 14 -0.44 14.49 3.50
CA LYS A 14 -0.97 15.73 4.12
C LYS A 14 -2.46 15.92 3.82
N ASN A 15 -2.89 15.65 2.59
CA ASN A 15 -4.29 15.76 2.18
C ASN A 15 -5.17 14.74 2.92
N ILE A 16 -4.71 13.49 3.02
CA ILE A 16 -5.39 12.43 3.78
C ILE A 16 -5.58 12.84 5.24
N ASP A 17 -4.52 13.32 5.90
CA ASP A 17 -4.59 13.77 7.30
C ASP A 17 -5.55 14.96 7.46
N ARG A 18 -5.56 15.89 6.50
CA ARG A 18 -6.49 17.01 6.49
C ARG A 18 -7.94 16.55 6.36
N TYR A 19 -8.24 15.67 5.39
CA TYR A 19 -9.60 15.16 5.19
C TYR A 19 -10.09 14.35 6.40
N ARG A 20 -9.24 13.51 7.00
CA ARG A 20 -9.55 12.82 8.26
C ARG A 20 -9.84 13.77 9.41
N ARG A 21 -9.20 14.94 9.47
CA ARG A 21 -9.53 15.97 10.47
C ARG A 21 -10.84 16.68 10.15
N LEU A 22 -11.11 16.98 8.88
CA LEU A 22 -12.37 17.62 8.47
C LEU A 22 -13.58 16.75 8.78
N LEU A 23 -13.49 15.43 8.56
CA LEU A 23 -14.56 14.48 8.90
C LEU A 23 -14.89 14.43 10.41
N LYS A 24 -14.04 15.01 11.27
CA LYS A 24 -14.31 15.14 12.72
C LYS A 24 -15.03 16.44 13.09
N THR A 25 -15.29 17.31 12.12
CA THR A 25 -15.96 18.59 12.31
C THR A 25 -17.44 18.50 11.94
N ARG A 26 -18.21 19.57 12.17
CA ARG A 26 -19.61 19.62 11.73
C ARG A 26 -19.65 19.89 10.23
N LEU A 27 -20.18 18.94 9.48
CA LEU A 27 -20.32 18.98 8.04
C LEU A 27 -21.77 18.67 7.69
N THR A 28 -22.23 19.22 6.57
CA THR A 28 -23.45 18.75 5.92
C THR A 28 -23.23 17.38 5.28
N GLU A 29 -24.31 16.67 5.01
CA GLU A 29 -24.24 15.35 4.36
C GLU A 29 -23.50 15.41 3.01
N LEU A 30 -23.77 16.46 2.21
CA LEU A 30 -23.11 16.67 0.92
C LEU A 30 -21.60 16.88 1.08
N GLU A 31 -21.18 17.67 2.06
CA GLU A 31 -19.76 17.90 2.35
C GLU A 31 -19.10 16.61 2.85
N HIS A 32 -19.80 15.82 3.68
CA HIS A 32 -19.30 14.55 4.16
C HIS A 32 -19.01 13.59 3.00
N GLN A 33 -19.99 13.37 2.13
CA GLN A 33 -19.86 12.50 0.95
C GLN A 33 -18.76 12.99 0.01
N TYR A 34 -18.65 14.30 -0.20
CA TYR A 34 -17.57 14.87 -1.00
C TYR A 34 -16.19 14.59 -0.39
N ILE A 35 -16.04 14.79 0.92
CA ILE A 35 -14.76 14.59 1.60
C ILE A 35 -14.39 13.11 1.65
N GLU A 36 -15.33 12.20 1.87
CA GLU A 36 -15.09 10.75 1.83
C GLU A 36 -14.62 10.29 0.45
N LYS A 37 -15.29 10.75 -0.62
CA LYS A 37 -14.86 10.47 -1.99
C LYS A 37 -13.45 10.98 -2.25
N ARG A 38 -13.16 12.24 -1.88
CA ARG A 38 -11.83 12.83 -2.03
C ARG A 38 -10.78 12.09 -1.21
N LEU A 39 -11.12 11.66 0.00
CA LEU A 39 -10.24 10.89 0.87
C LEU A 39 -9.88 9.52 0.25
N ALA A 40 -10.84 8.83 -0.36
CA ALA A 40 -10.60 7.57 -1.08
C ALA A 40 -9.71 7.78 -2.31
N GLU A 41 -9.95 8.85 -3.08
CA GLU A 41 -9.13 9.22 -4.24
C GLU A 41 -7.67 9.49 -3.85
N GLU A 42 -7.41 10.23 -2.76
CA GLU A 42 -6.06 10.49 -2.27
C GLU A 42 -5.35 9.22 -1.77
N GLN A 43 -6.06 8.33 -1.07
CA GLN A 43 -5.51 7.04 -0.63
C GLN A 43 -5.10 6.18 -1.83
N SER A 44 -5.98 6.06 -2.82
CA SER A 44 -5.69 5.30 -4.04
C SER A 44 -4.54 5.90 -4.85
N ALA A 45 -4.45 7.24 -4.92
CA ALA A 45 -3.33 7.92 -5.58
C ALA A 45 -2.01 7.69 -4.83
N LEU A 46 -2.02 7.73 -3.50
CA LEU A 46 -0.87 7.44 -2.66
C LEU A 46 -0.37 6.01 -2.88
N GLU A 47 -1.27 5.02 -2.86
CA GLU A 47 -0.95 3.60 -3.07
C GLU A 47 -0.33 3.35 -4.45
N ARG A 48 -0.96 3.85 -5.53
CA ARG A 48 -0.41 3.74 -6.89
C ARG A 48 0.97 4.38 -7.01
N LEU A 49 1.14 5.57 -6.43
CA LEU A 49 2.42 6.29 -6.48
C LEU A 49 3.49 5.58 -5.64
N ALA A 50 3.13 5.04 -4.48
CA ALA A 50 4.02 4.28 -3.63
C ALA A 50 4.49 3.00 -4.34
N ALA A 51 3.58 2.23 -4.92
CA ALA A 51 3.92 1.04 -5.70
C ALA A 51 4.84 1.36 -6.90
N ALA A 52 4.62 2.49 -7.57
CA ALA A 52 5.45 2.95 -8.69
C ALA A 52 6.78 3.62 -8.29
N THR A 53 6.97 3.95 -7.01
CA THR A 53 8.20 4.60 -6.49
C THR A 53 9.06 3.60 -5.73
N PHE A 54 8.42 2.73 -4.96
CA PHE A 54 9.02 1.68 -4.17
C PHE A 54 8.33 0.37 -4.54
N PRO A 55 8.80 -0.34 -5.58
CA PRO A 55 8.32 -1.69 -5.86
C PRO A 55 8.84 -2.62 -4.76
N LEU A 56 8.19 -2.61 -3.60
CA LEU A 56 8.42 -3.59 -2.55
C LEU A 56 7.73 -4.88 -2.99
N THR A 57 8.40 -5.67 -3.81
CA THR A 57 8.05 -7.07 -3.99
C THR A 57 8.35 -7.78 -2.67
N PHE A 58 7.31 -8.03 -1.88
CA PHE A 58 7.41 -8.99 -0.78
C PHE A 58 7.59 -10.37 -1.41
N GLN A 59 8.83 -10.78 -1.65
CA GLN A 59 9.14 -12.18 -1.87
C GLN A 59 8.96 -12.86 -0.52
N ALA A 60 7.84 -13.55 -0.33
CA ALA A 60 7.71 -14.50 0.77
C ALA A 60 8.94 -15.42 0.72
N PRO A 61 9.63 -15.69 1.85
CA PRO A 61 10.77 -16.57 1.83
C PRO A 61 10.29 -17.91 1.25
N ALA A 62 10.87 -18.28 0.10
CA ALA A 62 10.57 -19.55 -0.54
C ALA A 62 10.79 -20.64 0.50
N GLN A 63 9.70 -21.30 0.90
CA GLN A 63 9.76 -22.49 1.74
C GLN A 63 10.65 -23.47 0.96
N HIS A 64 11.84 -23.71 1.47
CA HIS A 64 12.76 -24.69 0.89
C HIS A 64 12.01 -26.02 0.89
N PRO A 65 11.74 -26.65 -0.28
CA PRO A 65 11.11 -27.95 -0.27
C PRO A 65 12.07 -28.89 0.45
N HIS A 66 11.57 -29.47 1.55
CA HIS A 66 12.25 -30.49 2.32
C HIS A 66 12.78 -31.54 1.35
N ARG A 67 14.11 -31.67 1.29
CA ARG A 67 14.81 -32.65 0.46
C ARG A 67 14.33 -34.04 0.89
N SER A 68 13.46 -34.65 0.09
CA SER A 68 13.12 -36.06 0.20
C SER A 68 14.32 -36.85 -0.37
N GLU A 69 15.10 -37.47 0.50
CA GLU A 69 16.10 -38.46 0.07
C GLU A 69 15.38 -39.70 -0.50
N PRO A 70 15.79 -40.22 -1.66
CA PRO A 70 15.26 -41.46 -2.21
C PRO A 70 15.85 -42.70 -1.48
N PRO A 71 15.20 -43.87 -1.60
CA PRO A 71 15.36 -44.98 -0.67
C PRO A 71 16.68 -45.73 -0.88
N ILE A 72 17.30 -46.15 0.22
CA ILE A 72 18.45 -47.06 0.17
C ILE A 72 17.90 -48.44 -0.23
N SER A 73 18.04 -48.77 -1.51
CA SER A 73 17.97 -50.14 -2.00
C SER A 73 19.21 -50.87 -1.50
N SER A 74 19.04 -51.85 -0.62
CA SER A 74 20.07 -52.84 -0.31
C SER A 74 19.56 -54.21 -0.75
N ALA A 75 19.97 -54.59 -1.96
CA ALA A 75 20.00 -55.97 -2.40
C ALA A 75 21.34 -56.58 -1.96
N ALA A 76 21.28 -57.66 -1.17
CA ALA A 76 22.23 -58.78 -1.12
C ALA A 76 21.76 -59.76 -0.03
#